data_AF-A0A936JWI0-F1
#
_entry.id   AF-A0A936JWI0-F1
#
_cell.length_a   1.000
_cell.length_b   1.000
_cell.length_c   1.000
_cell.angle_alpha   90.00
_cell.angle_beta   90.00
_cell.angle_gamma   90.00
#
_symmetry.space_group_name_H-M   'P 1'
#
loop_
_entity.id
_entity.type
_entity.pdbx_description
1 polymer ?
#
loop_
_entity_poly.entity_id
_entity_poly.type
_entity_poly.pdbx_seq_one_letter_code
_entity_poly.pdbx_strand_id
1 'polypeptide(L)' 'MKGFSLIADKANKGKILQIEVKELVKNPQKFEDMIDVLIAEERKGEKSIPWEEAKKQLKKAGKL' A
#
# COMPACT_ATOMS: atom_id res chain seq x y z
N MET A 1 6.70 -8.66 12.39
CA MET A 1 7.81 -8.63 11.42
C MET A 1 9.01 -8.02 12.11
N LYS A 2 10.22 -8.60 11.99
CA LYS A 2 11.43 -7.91 12.48
C LYS A 2 11.60 -6.59 11.71
N GLY A 3 11.98 -5.52 12.41
CA GLY A 3 12.18 -4.20 11.81
C GLY A 3 10.93 -3.35 11.62
N PHE A 4 9.74 -3.80 12.04
CA PHE A 4 8.51 -3.00 11.97
C PHE A 4 7.82 -2.94 13.34
N SER A 5 7.54 -1.75 13.85
CA SER A 5 6.80 -1.52 15.10
C SER A 5 5.74 -0.44 14.92
N LEU A 6 4.56 -0.67 15.50
CA LEU A 6 3.51 0.34 15.60
C LEU A 6 3.59 0.96 16.98
N ILE A 7 3.89 2.25 17.04
CA ILE A 7 3.84 3.04 18.25
C ILE A 7 2.50 3.78 18.25
N ALA A 8 1.61 3.41 19.15
CA ALA A 8 0.36 4.12 19.39
C ALA A 8 0.52 4.89 20.70
N ASP A 9 0.47 6.22 20.62
CA ASP A 9 0.35 7.05 21.82
C ASP A 9 -1.11 6.98 22.29
N LYS A 10 -1.32 6.74 23.59
CA LYS A 10 -2.66 6.73 24.19
C LYS A 10 -3.17 8.13 24.49
N ALA A 11 -2.27 9.12 24.59
CA ALA A 11 -2.58 10.51 24.90
C ALA A 11 -2.73 11.37 23.63
N ASN A 12 -1.81 11.25 22.67
CA ASN A 12 -1.99 11.81 21.32
C ASN A 12 -2.58 10.75 20.41
N LYS A 13 -3.67 11.05 19.71
CA LYS A 13 -4.38 10.15 18.77
C LYS A 13 -3.55 9.69 17.56
N GLY A 14 -2.26 10.00 17.51
CA GLY A 14 -1.35 9.63 16.43
C GLY A 14 -0.89 8.18 16.54
N LYS A 15 -0.82 7.50 15.39
CA LYS A 15 -0.18 6.19 15.24
C LYS A 15 1.06 6.37 14.38
N ILE A 16 2.21 5.90 14.86
CA ILE A 16 3.48 5.98 14.15
C ILE A 16 3.90 4.57 13.76
N LEU A 17 4.20 4.36 12.48
CA LEU A 17 4.88 3.16 12.01
C LEU A 17 6.39 3.44 12.01
N GLN A 18 7.14 2.72 12.84
CA GLN A 18 8.59 2.77 12.86
C GLN A 18 9.15 1.59 12.05
N ILE A 19 10.11 1.89 11.18
CA ILE A 19 10.73 0.94 10.27
C ILE A 19 12.25 1.00 10.43
N GLU A 20 12.88 -0.15 10.65
CA GLU A 20 14.33 -0.25 10.67
C GLU A 20 14.89 -0.29 9.24
N VAL A 21 15.59 0.77 8.85
CA VAL A 21 16.15 0.95 7.49
C VAL A 21 17.05 -0.23 7.07
N LYS A 22 17.81 -0.82 8.01
CA LYS A 22 18.68 -1.96 7.71
C LYS A 22 17.90 -3.19 7.25
N GLU A 23 16.70 -3.39 7.77
CA GLU A 23 15.85 -4.52 7.38
C GLU A 23 15.20 -4.30 6.00
N LEU A 24 14.93 -3.04 5.63
CA LEU A 24 14.51 -2.69 4.26
C LEU A 24 15.57 -3.05 3.22
N VAL A 25 16.85 -2.77 3.51
CA VAL A 25 17.95 -3.06 2.60
C VAL A 25 18.21 -4.57 2.48
N LYS A 26 18.13 -5.31 3.59
CA LYS A 26 18.37 -6.76 3.61
C LYS A 26 17.26 -7.57 2.93
N ASN A 27 16.03 -7.08 2.99
CA ASN A 27 14.88 -7.79 2.44
C ASN A 27 13.83 -6.79 1.91
N PRO A 28 14.11 -6.15 0.76
CA PRO A 28 13.21 -5.15 0.17
C PRO A 28 11.85 -5.74 -0.18
N GLN A 29 11.81 -7.00 -0.59
CA GLN A 29 10.58 -7.69 -0.98
C GLN A 29 9.55 -7.75 0.15
N LYS A 30 9.97 -7.96 1.41
CA LYS A 30 9.05 -7.92 2.55
C LYS A 30 8.38 -6.56 2.75
N PHE A 31 9.09 -5.48 2.40
CA PHE A 31 8.52 -4.15 2.47
C PHE A 31 7.54 -3.90 1.32
N GLU A 32 7.90 -4.33 0.11
CA GLU A 32 7.02 -4.29 -1.06
C GLU A 32 5.72 -5.06 -0.78
N ASP A 33 5.81 -6.31 -0.31
CA ASP A 33 4.65 -7.13 0.04
C ASP A 33 3.76 -6.45 1.11
N MET A 34 4.36 -5.81 2.11
CA MET A 34 3.61 -5.07 3.13
C MET A 34 2.86 -3.88 2.54
N ILE A 35 3.51 -3.09 1.67
CA ILE A 35 2.90 -1.95 1.01
C ILE A 35 1.79 -2.39 0.05
N ASP A 36 2.01 -3.46 -0.70
CA ASP A 36 1.01 -4.03 -1.62
C ASP A 36 -0.26 -4.44 -0.88
N VAL A 37 -0.13 -5.11 0.27
CA VAL A 37 -1.27 -5.45 1.13
C VAL A 37 -1.97 -4.19 1.64
N LEU A 38 -1.24 -3.18 2.11
CA LEU A 38 -1.83 -1.94 2.60
C LEU A 38 -2.63 -1.22 1.50
N ILE A 39 -2.07 -1.13 0.29
CA ILE A 39 -2.75 -0.54 -0.87
C ILE A 39 -3.98 -1.38 -1.23
N ALA A 40 -3.87 -2.72 -1.24
CA ALA A 40 -4.99 -3.59 -1.55
C ALA A 40 -6.14 -3.43 -0.55
N GLU A 41 -5.84 -3.36 0.76
CA GLU A 41 -6.84 -3.13 1.81
C GLU A 41 -7.54 -1.77 1.67
N GLU A 42 -6.79 -0.70 1.37
CA GLU A 42 -7.34 0.64 1.13
C GLU A 42 -8.29 0.64 -0.08
N ARG A 43 -7.89 -0.05 -1.15
CA ARG A 43 -8.68 -0.17 -2.38
C ARG A 43 -9.90 -1.09 -2.29
N LYS A 44 -10.07 -1.87 -1.22
CA LYS A 44 -11.26 -2.76 -1.07
C LYS A 44 -12.58 -1.99 -1.12
N GLY A 45 -12.58 -0.72 -0.73
CA GLY A 45 -13.76 0.15 -0.77
C GLY A 45 -13.99 0.85 -2.12
N GLU A 46 -13.04 0.77 -3.04
CA GLU A 46 -13.14 1.45 -4.34
C GLU A 46 -14.12 0.74 -5.26
N LYS A 47 -14.87 1.53 -6.05
CA LYS A 47 -15.74 0.98 -7.09
C LYS A 47 -14.88 0.37 -8.18
N SER A 48 -15.00 -0.94 -8.36
CA SER A 48 -14.42 -1.64 -9.49
C SER A 48 -15.27 -1.44 -10.74
N ILE A 49 -14.63 -1.19 -11.88
CA ILE A 49 -15.29 -1.19 -13.19
C ILE A 49 -14.91 -2.45 -13.98
N PRO A 50 -15.79 -2.97 -14.84
CA PRO A 50 -15.45 -4.07 -15.74
C PRO A 50 -14.25 -3.72 -16.62
N TRP A 51 -13.43 -4.72 -16.94
CA TRP A 51 -12.23 -4.54 -17.77
C TRP A 51 -12.53 -3.86 -19.13
N GLU A 52 -13.64 -4.21 -19.78
CA GLU A 52 -14.03 -3.61 -21.06
C GLU A 52 -14.30 -2.10 -20.94
N GLU A 53 -14.79 -1.65 -19.79
CA GLU A 53 -14.98 -0.22 -19.51
C GLU A 53 -13.63 0.47 -19.29
N ALA A 54 -12.76 -0.13 -18.47
CA ALA A 54 -11.41 0.38 -18.23
C ALA A 54 -10.61 0.52 -19.53
N LYS A 55 -10.66 -0.49 -20.40
CA LYS A 55 -9.97 -0.52 -21.70
C LYS A 55 -10.43 0.61 -22.62
N LYS A 56 -11.74 0.90 -22.67
CA LYS A 56 -12.28 2.03 -23.44
C LYS A 56 -11.76 3.38 -22.90
N GLN A 57 -11.74 3.55 -21.59
CA GLN A 57 -11.23 4.77 -20.96
C GLN A 57 -9.74 4.99 -21.25
N LEU A 58 -8.93 3.92 -21.16
CA LEU A 58 -7.48 3.98 -21.43
C LEU A 58 -7.16 4.33 -22.89
N LYS A 59 -7.86 3.72 -23.84
CA LYS A 59 -7.73 4.06 -25.28
C LYS A 59 -8.11 5.51 -25.58
N LYS A 60 -9.22 5.98 -25.00
CA LYS A 60 -9.65 7.38 -25.14
C LYS A 60 -8.61 8.36 -24.58
N ALA A 61 -7.91 7.97 -23.51
CA ALA A 61 -6.83 8.75 -22.91
C ALA A 61 -5.48 8.63 -23.64
N GLY A 62 -5.38 7.81 -24.70
CA GLY A 62 -4.12 7.56 -25.43
C GLY A 62 -3.07 6.83 -24.61
N LYS A 63 -3.46 6.16 -23.52
CA LYS A 63 -2.57 5.39 -22.64
C LYS A 63 -2.48 3.91 -23.04
N LEU A 64 -3.21 3.53 -24.08
CA LEU A 64 -3.34 2.17 -24.60
C LEU A 64 -3.74 2.17 -26.07
#